data_AF-A0A1F4ZST6-F1
#
_entry.id   AF-A0A1F4ZST6-F1
#
_cell.length_a   1.000
_cell.length_b   1.000
_cell.length_c   1.000
_cell.angle_alpha   90.00
_cell.angle_beta   90.00
_cell.angle_gamma   90.00
#
_symmetry.space_group_name_H-M   'P 1'
#
loop_
_entity.id
_entity.type
_entity.pdbx_description
1 polymer ?
#
loop_
_entity_poly.entity_id
_entity_poly.type
_entity_poly.pdbx_seq_one_letter_code
_entity_poly.pdbx_strand_id
1 'polypeptide(L)'
;MFRNNKGFTLIELMVSLGVLAVISAALMSRIGPGPQQYARDTRRQSDLNTIASALALYRNDLGGYPLTTASLIPNYITAPVPTDPRDGSAYTYTPGPPGCAGTNPPRCTTFTICDTMEKTGANVCVSNP
;
A
#
# COMPACT_ATOMS: atom_id res chain seq x y z
N MET A 1 21.84 16.35 61.69
CA MET A 1 21.69 15.59 60.42
C MET A 1 21.32 16.59 59.34
N PHE A 2 22.31 17.25 58.71
CA PHE A 2 22.05 18.29 57.71
C PHE A 2 21.83 17.65 56.34
N ARG A 3 20.61 17.80 55.84
CA ARG A 3 20.16 17.29 54.55
C ARG A 3 20.63 18.28 53.50
N ASN A 4 21.64 17.89 52.72
CA ASN A 4 22.11 18.65 51.55
C ASN A 4 21.03 18.62 50.47
N ASN A 5 20.05 19.52 50.56
CA ASN A 5 19.12 19.79 49.48
C ASN A 5 19.84 20.64 48.42
N LYS A 6 20.50 19.97 47.48
CA LYS A 6 21.03 20.61 46.27
C LYS A 6 19.83 21.01 45.40
N GLY A 7 19.51 22.29 45.39
CA GLY A 7 18.52 22.87 44.47
C GLY A 7 19.13 23.11 43.09
N PHE A 8 18.31 23.00 42.05
CA PHE A 8 18.67 23.40 40.68
C PHE A 8 18.96 24.91 40.63
N THR A 9 20.00 25.30 39.89
CA THR A 9 20.31 26.72 39.67
C THR A 9 19.50 27.29 38.50
N LEU A 10 19.22 28.60 38.51
CA LEU A 10 18.55 29.27 37.39
C LEU A 10 19.31 29.12 36.06
N ILE A 11 20.65 29.10 36.14
CA ILE A 11 21.52 28.91 34.98
C ILE A 11 21.34 27.51 34.38
N GLU A 12 21.20 26.49 35.24
CA GLU A 12 21.02 25.10 34.83
C GLU A 12 19.68 24.88 34.11
N LEU A 13 18.64 25.60 34.53
CA LEU A 13 17.36 25.62 33.81
C LEU A 13 17.48 26.32 32.45
N MET A 14 18.19 27.46 32.37
CA MET A 14 18.38 28.17 31.10
C MET A 14 19.16 27.36 30.08
N VAL A 15 20.27 26.74 30.49
CA VAL A 15 21.10 25.92 29.60
C VAL A 15 20.31 24.70 29.11
N SER A 16 19.53 24.06 29.98
CA SER A 16 18.71 22.90 29.62
C SER A 16 17.63 23.23 28.59
N LEU A 17 16.93 24.37 28.73
CA LEU A 17 15.94 24.81 27.74
C LEU A 17 16.60 25.11 26.38
N GLY A 18 17.81 25.67 26.37
CA GLY A 18 18.60 25.86 25.15
C GLY A 18 18.92 24.54 24.44
N VAL A 19 19.40 23.53 25.17
CA VAL A 19 19.70 22.21 24.62
C VAL A 19 18.42 21.52 24.11
N LEU A 20 17.33 21.58 24.88
CA LEU A 20 16.03 21.01 24.48
C LEU A 20 15.50 21.67 23.20
N ALA A 21 15.64 22.98 23.04
CA ALA A 21 15.21 23.69 21.83
C ALA A 21 15.98 23.23 20.57
N VAL A 22 17.30 23.04 20.68
CA VAL A 22 18.12 22.57 19.55
C VAL A 22 17.79 21.12 19.18
N ILE A 23 17.65 20.24 20.17
CA ILE A 23 17.33 18.82 19.91
C ILE A 23 15.93 18.68 19.33
N SER A 24 14.93 19.41 19.86
CA SER A 24 13.56 19.35 19.34
C SER A 24 13.44 19.87 17.90
N ALA A 25 14.15 20.96 17.56
CA ALA A 25 14.22 21.45 16.17
C ALA A 25 14.87 20.42 15.22
N ALA A 26 15.94 19.75 15.66
CA ALA A 26 16.63 18.75 14.85
C ALA A 26 15.76 17.53 14.53
N LEU A 27 14.95 17.08 15.50
CA LEU A 27 14.03 15.95 15.32
C LEU A 27 12.91 16.25 14.32
N MET A 28 12.40 17.48 14.30
CA MET A 28 11.31 17.88 13.41
C MET A 28 11.72 17.83 11.92
N SER A 29 13.02 18.02 11.62
CA SER A 29 13.57 17.91 10.26
C SER A 29 13.56 16.49 9.66
N ARG A 30 13.31 15.45 10.49
CA ARG A 30 13.40 14.04 10.08
C ARG A 30 12.04 13.41 9.74
N ILE A 31 10.92 14.08 10.04
CA ILE A 31 9.57 13.56 9.79
C ILE A 31 9.11 14.00 8.39
N GLY A 32 9.68 13.40 7.35
CA GLY A 32 9.21 13.54 5.97
C GLY A 32 8.29 12.36 5.57
N PRO A 33 7.45 12.50 4.52
CA PRO A 33 6.53 11.44 4.09
C PRO A 33 7.23 10.24 3.43
N GLY A 34 8.51 10.35 3.06
CA GLY A 34 9.24 9.35 2.27
C GLY A 34 9.13 7.89 2.75
N PRO A 35 9.32 7.57 4.04
CA PRO A 35 9.18 6.20 4.54
C PRO A 35 7.76 5.64 4.43
N GLN A 36 6.74 6.48 4.66
CA GLN A 36 5.34 6.05 4.58
C GLN A 36 4.93 5.79 3.13
N GLN A 37 5.39 6.63 2.19
CA GLN A 37 5.15 6.45 0.76
C GLN A 37 5.74 5.13 0.25
N TYR A 38 6.99 4.83 0.65
CA TYR A 38 7.65 3.59 0.29
C TYR A 38 6.93 2.34 0.84
N ALA A 39 6.45 2.41 2.10
CA ALA A 39 5.69 1.32 2.69
C ALA A 39 4.36 1.09 1.94
N ARG A 40 3.66 2.16 1.52
CA ARG A 40 2.44 2.06 0.71
C ARG A 40 2.70 1.51 -0.68
N ASP A 41 3.75 1.93 -1.37
CA ASP A 41 4.11 1.38 -2.68
C ASP A 41 4.47 -0.11 -2.60
N THR A 42 5.19 -0.52 -1.54
CA THR A 42 5.47 -1.94 -1.28
C THR A 42 4.19 -2.73 -1.04
N ARG A 43 3.25 -2.16 -0.29
CA ARG A 43 1.93 -2.74 -0.05
C ARG A 43 1.14 -2.90 -1.35
N ARG A 44 1.06 -1.86 -2.20
CA ARG A 44 0.42 -1.92 -3.53
C ARG A 44 0.98 -3.05 -4.36
N GLN A 45 2.30 -3.16 -4.46
CA GLN A 45 2.93 -4.24 -5.23
C GLN A 45 2.57 -5.63 -4.70
N SER A 46 2.54 -5.81 -3.38
CA SER A 46 2.12 -7.05 -2.74
C SER A 46 0.65 -7.36 -3.03
N ASP A 47 -0.22 -6.36 -2.98
CA ASP A 47 -1.65 -6.51 -3.21
C ASP A 47 -1.94 -6.88 -4.68
N LEU A 48 -1.28 -6.24 -5.66
CA LEU A 48 -1.34 -6.60 -7.08
C LEU A 48 -0.96 -8.07 -7.32
N ASN A 49 0.13 -8.54 -6.70
CA ASN A 49 0.60 -9.92 -6.81
C ASN A 49 -0.37 -10.93 -6.16
N THR A 50 -1.00 -10.53 -5.05
CA THR A 50 -2.00 -11.35 -4.35
C THR A 50 -3.23 -11.54 -5.24
N ILE A 51 -3.73 -10.46 -5.84
CA ILE A 51 -4.87 -10.52 -6.77
C ILE A 51 -4.52 -11.32 -8.02
N ALA A 52 -3.32 -11.12 -8.59
CA ALA A 52 -2.85 -11.90 -9.75
C ALA A 52 -2.82 -13.41 -9.46
N SER A 53 -2.40 -13.80 -8.26
CA SER A 53 -2.39 -15.20 -7.83
C SER A 53 -3.81 -15.75 -7.69
N ALA A 54 -4.74 -14.99 -7.11
CA ALA A 54 -6.16 -15.34 -7.05
C ALA A 54 -6.80 -15.50 -8.44
N LEU A 55 -6.45 -14.61 -9.38
CA LEU A 55 -6.88 -14.70 -10.78
C LEU A 55 -6.36 -15.97 -11.47
N ALA A 56 -5.11 -16.33 -11.21
CA ALA A 56 -4.53 -17.58 -11.74
C ALA A 56 -5.27 -18.81 -11.21
N LEU A 57 -5.59 -18.84 -9.91
CA LEU A 57 -6.41 -19.92 -9.32
C LEU A 57 -7.81 -19.99 -9.93
N TYR A 58 -8.50 -18.84 -10.05
CA TYR A 58 -9.81 -18.77 -10.70
C TYR A 58 -9.78 -19.35 -12.12
N ARG A 59 -8.75 -19.00 -12.91
CA ARG A 59 -8.58 -19.53 -14.26
C ARG A 59 -8.32 -21.04 -14.27
N ASN A 60 -7.53 -21.56 -13.33
CA ASN A 60 -7.28 -23.00 -13.25
C ASN A 60 -8.58 -23.79 -13.03
N ASP A 61 -9.51 -23.25 -12.25
CA ASP A 61 -10.77 -23.93 -11.92
C ASP A 61 -11.85 -23.73 -12.98
N LEU A 62 -11.95 -22.51 -13.56
CA LEU A 62 -13.07 -22.12 -14.44
C LEU A 62 -12.66 -21.94 -15.90
N GLY A 63 -11.38 -22.11 -16.23
CA GLY A 63 -10.87 -22.08 -17.60
C GLY A 63 -10.72 -20.69 -18.23
N GLY A 64 -11.01 -19.62 -17.48
CA GLY A 64 -10.89 -18.23 -17.95
C GLY A 64 -10.81 -17.24 -16.79
N TYR A 65 -10.44 -15.99 -17.08
CA TYR A 65 -10.41 -14.93 -16.08
C TYR A 65 -11.81 -14.30 -15.88
N PRO A 66 -12.13 -13.84 -14.66
CA PRO A 66 -13.42 -13.23 -14.38
C PRO A 66 -13.56 -11.86 -15.05
N LEU A 67 -14.79 -11.38 -15.21
CA LEU A 67 -15.03 -10.01 -15.70
C LEU A 67 -14.77 -8.95 -14.64
N THR A 68 -14.87 -9.33 -13.37
CA THR A 68 -14.71 -8.43 -12.22
C THR A 68 -13.92 -9.12 -11.12
N THR A 69 -13.15 -8.36 -10.34
CA THR A 69 -12.41 -8.90 -9.19
C THR A 69 -13.33 -9.37 -8.05
N ALA A 70 -14.59 -8.94 -8.03
CA ALA A 70 -15.58 -9.40 -7.06
C ALA A 70 -15.85 -10.91 -7.16
N SER A 71 -15.72 -11.50 -8.34
CA SER A 71 -15.89 -12.95 -8.56
C SER A 71 -14.81 -13.82 -7.90
N LEU A 72 -13.73 -13.21 -7.38
CA LEU A 72 -12.68 -13.91 -6.65
C LEU A 72 -13.11 -14.24 -5.21
N ILE A 73 -14.08 -13.51 -4.66
CA ILE A 73 -14.56 -13.71 -3.29
C ILE A 73 -15.65 -14.79 -3.27
N PRO A 74 -15.70 -15.66 -2.24
CA PRO A 74 -14.73 -15.83 -1.16
C PRO A 74 -13.66 -16.90 -1.45
N ASN A 75 -13.78 -17.59 -2.59
CA ASN A 75 -13.09 -18.85 -2.83
C ASN A 75 -11.60 -18.68 -3.19
N TYR A 76 -11.23 -17.54 -3.79
CA TYR A 76 -9.89 -17.30 -4.32
C TYR A 76 -9.17 -16.14 -3.62
N ILE A 77 -9.92 -15.26 -2.93
CA ILE A 77 -9.38 -14.20 -2.09
C ILE A 77 -10.34 -13.90 -0.94
N THR A 78 -9.79 -13.58 0.23
CA THR A 78 -10.57 -13.16 1.40
C THR A 78 -11.16 -11.77 1.17
N ALA A 79 -12.42 -11.57 1.56
CA ALA A 79 -13.06 -10.25 1.49
C ALA A 79 -12.50 -9.27 2.55
N PRO A 80 -12.42 -7.96 2.24
CA PRO A 80 -12.62 -7.35 0.93
C PRO A 80 -11.40 -7.54 0.01
N VAL A 81 -11.58 -7.42 -1.31
CA VAL A 81 -10.46 -7.36 -2.26
C VAL A 81 -9.51 -6.23 -1.82
N PRO A 82 -8.18 -6.45 -1.80
CA PRO A 82 -7.23 -5.39 -1.47
C PRO A 82 -7.46 -4.12 -2.29
N THR A 83 -7.36 -2.97 -1.63
CA THR A 83 -7.51 -1.64 -2.20
C THR A 83 -6.28 -0.80 -1.90
N ASP A 84 -6.10 0.30 -2.64
CA ASP A 84 -5.00 1.23 -2.44
C ASP A 84 -4.93 1.71 -0.97
N PRO A 85 -3.75 1.63 -0.32
CA PRO A 85 -3.58 1.94 1.10
C PRO A 85 -3.59 3.45 1.44
N ARG A 86 -3.68 4.34 0.44
CA ARG A 86 -3.72 5.79 0.60
C ARG A 86 -5.14 6.32 0.62
N ASP A 87 -6.00 5.86 -0.29
CA ASP A 87 -7.34 6.41 -0.51
C ASP A 87 -8.45 5.34 -0.49
N GLY A 88 -8.10 4.06 -0.43
CA GLY A 88 -9.07 2.95 -0.49
C GLY A 88 -9.62 2.69 -1.90
N SER A 89 -9.02 3.29 -2.94
CA SER A 89 -9.43 3.07 -4.32
C SER A 89 -9.17 1.63 -4.76
N ALA A 90 -10.06 1.07 -5.59
CA ALA A 90 -9.84 -0.24 -6.18
C ALA A 90 -8.75 -0.18 -7.26
N TYR A 91 -7.93 -1.22 -7.35
CA TYR A 91 -6.94 -1.35 -8.42
C TYR A 91 -7.60 -1.46 -9.79
N THR A 92 -6.93 -0.95 -10.83
CA THR A 92 -7.45 -0.97 -12.19
C THR A 92 -7.32 -2.38 -12.76
N TYR A 93 -8.43 -3.11 -12.83
CA TYR A 93 -8.49 -4.45 -13.40
C TYR A 93 -9.11 -4.42 -14.81
N THR A 94 -8.41 -5.00 -15.78
CA THR A 94 -8.87 -5.11 -17.17
C THR A 94 -8.72 -6.57 -17.66
N PRO A 95 -9.82 -7.30 -17.82
CA PRO A 95 -9.79 -8.62 -18.46
C PRO A 95 -9.67 -8.45 -19.98
N GLY A 96 -8.97 -9.38 -20.63
CA GLY A 96 -8.74 -9.37 -22.07
C GLY A 96 -8.91 -10.75 -22.72
N PRO A 97 -8.90 -10.82 -24.06
CA PRO A 97 -8.74 -9.72 -25.03
C PRO A 97 -9.98 -8.80 -25.11
N PRO A 98 -9.87 -7.61 -25.73
CA PRO A 98 -11.02 -6.71 -25.91
C PRO A 98 -12.22 -7.43 -26.51
N GLY A 99 -13.40 -7.24 -25.90
CA GLY A 99 -14.62 -7.91 -26.31
C GLY A 99 -14.84 -9.30 -25.67
N CYS A 100 -13.94 -9.80 -24.82
CA CYS A 100 -14.12 -11.09 -24.15
C CYS A 100 -15.41 -11.15 -23.29
N ALA A 101 -15.85 -10.00 -22.76
CA ALA A 101 -17.09 -9.85 -22.01
C ALA A 101 -18.37 -9.99 -22.86
N GLY A 102 -18.29 -9.81 -24.18
CA GLY A 102 -19.45 -9.87 -25.08
C GLY A 102 -19.84 -11.28 -25.52
N THR A 103 -19.19 -12.31 -24.99
CA THR A 103 -19.42 -13.72 -25.34
C THR A 103 -20.21 -14.43 -24.25
N ASN A 104 -21.02 -15.45 -24.60
CA ASN A 104 -21.76 -16.27 -23.63
C ASN A 104 -21.39 -17.76 -23.80
N PRO A 105 -20.60 -18.37 -22.89
CA PRO A 105 -20.01 -17.75 -21.71
C PRO A 105 -18.81 -16.82 -22.03
N PRO A 106 -18.47 -15.86 -21.15
CA PRO A 106 -17.33 -14.97 -21.33
C PRO A 106 -16.02 -15.75 -21.47
N ARG A 107 -15.17 -15.39 -22.44
CA ARG A 107 -13.90 -16.09 -22.71
C ARG A 107 -12.69 -15.17 -22.56
N CYS A 108 -12.48 -14.63 -21.36
CA CYS A 108 -11.30 -13.82 -21.09
C CYS A 108 -10.09 -14.71 -20.80
N THR A 109 -9.04 -14.58 -21.60
CA THR A 109 -7.83 -15.42 -21.55
C THR A 109 -6.60 -14.68 -21.05
N THR A 110 -6.67 -13.35 -20.96
CA THR A 110 -5.63 -12.49 -20.40
C THR A 110 -6.22 -11.58 -19.32
N PHE A 111 -5.36 -11.04 -18.46
CA PHE A 111 -5.73 -9.98 -17.55
C PHE A 111 -4.56 -9.02 -17.40
N THR A 112 -4.90 -7.78 -17.06
CA THR A 112 -3.95 -6.76 -16.64
C THR A 112 -4.54 -6.06 -15.42
N ILE A 113 -3.80 -6.06 -14.31
CA ILE A 113 -4.12 -5.29 -13.11
C ILE A 113 -3.02 -4.26 -12.85
N CYS A 114 -3.39 -2.99 -12.66
CA CYS A 114 -2.43 -1.90 -12.54
C CYS A 114 -2.75 -0.95 -11.38
N ASP A 115 -1.71 -0.26 -10.93
CA ASP A 115 -1.81 0.89 -10.05
C ASP A 115 -0.70 1.92 -10.29
N THR A 116 -0.92 3.16 -9.87
CA THR A 116 0.08 4.24 -9.97
C THR A 116 0.86 4.39 -8.66
N MET A 117 2.18 4.21 -8.72
CA MET A 117 3.05 4.30 -7.55
C MET A 117 3.18 5.74 -7.06
N GLU A 118 3.10 5.95 -5.75
CA GLU A 118 3.07 7.28 -5.15
C GLU A 118 4.43 7.99 -5.24
N LYS A 119 5.54 7.25 -5.11
CA LYS A 119 6.88 7.83 -5.15
C LYS A 119 7.31 8.26 -6.55
N THR A 120 6.99 7.46 -7.57
CA THR A 120 7.48 7.64 -8.94
C THR A 120 6.43 8.18 -9.90
N GLY A 121 5.15 8.11 -9.54
CA GLY A 121 4.05 8.35 -10.48
C GLY A 121 3.97 7.32 -11.61
N ALA A 122 4.75 6.23 -11.53
CA ALA A 122 4.79 5.21 -12.56
C ALA A 122 3.58 4.29 -12.45
N ASN A 123 2.94 4.00 -13.58
CA ASN A 123 1.92 2.96 -13.67
C ASN A 123 2.60 1.59 -13.68
N VAL A 124 2.34 0.79 -12.66
CA VAL A 124 2.90 -0.55 -12.49
C VAL A 124 1.78 -1.56 -12.66
N CYS A 125 2.01 -2.53 -13.54
CA CYS A 125 1.01 -3.52 -13.93
C CYS A 125 1.53 -4.94 -13.73
N VAL A 126 0.63 -5.84 -13.36
CA VAL A 126 0.82 -7.29 -13.40
C VAL A 126 -0.15 -7.85 -14.42
N SER A 127 0.35 -8.61 -15.38
CA SER A 127 -0.44 -9.22 -16.44
C SER A 127 0.04 -10.64 -16.74
N ASN A 128 -0.86 -11.49 -17.22
CA ASN A 128 -0.46 -12.80 -17.75
C ASN A 128 0.04 -12.64 -19.21
N PRO A 129 1.08 -13.40 -19.63
CA PRO A 129 1.44 -13.52 -21.04
C PRO A 129 0.31 -14.10 -21.91
#